data_AF-A0A2G9PG97-F1
#
_entry.id   AF-A0A2G9PG97-F1
#
_cell.length_a   1.000
_cell.length_b   1.000
_cell.length_c   1.000
_cell.angle_alpha   90.00
_cell.angle_beta   90.00
_cell.angle_gamma   90.00
#
_symmetry.space_group_name_H-M   'P 1'
#
loop_
_entity.id
_entity.type
_entity.pdbx_description
1 polymer ?
#
loop_
_entity_poly.entity_id
_entity_poly.type
_entity_poly.pdbx_seq_one_letter_code
_entity_poly.pdbx_strand_id
1 'polypeptide(L)'
;IAPGKAWITKNCVVSKRAAAFIKNKLPGPYTVILPLKNKRCVAPSVTNGLETLGVRMPKHWFASVVAEAGVPFVTTSVNLSGGKPMTSLKDAERKVIEAADIVVYEGIKRGKPSKKIFFC
;
A
#
# COMPACT_ATOMS: atom_id res chain seq x y z
N ILE A 1 0.30 -2.62 1.09
CA ILE A 1 -0.09 -2.44 2.51
C ILE A 1 0.77 -3.36 3.35
N ALA A 2 1.42 -2.86 4.39
CA ALA A 2 2.22 -3.68 5.29
C ALA A 2 1.34 -4.37 6.35
N PRO A 3 1.65 -5.62 6.74
CA PRO A 3 0.88 -6.36 7.75
C PRO A 3 1.09 -5.82 9.17
N GLY A 4 2.17 -5.05 9.41
CA GLY A 4 2.44 -4.45 10.71
C GLY A 4 3.70 -3.59 10.71
N LYS A 5 3.90 -2.79 11.77
CA LYS A 5 5.08 -1.90 11.88
C LYS A 5 6.38 -2.71 11.97
N ALA A 6 6.34 -3.87 12.64
CA ALA A 6 7.47 -4.79 12.74
C ALA A 6 7.93 -5.31 11.36
N TRP A 7 6.99 -5.54 10.44
CA TRP A 7 7.30 -5.92 9.07
C TRP A 7 8.07 -4.81 8.35
N ILE A 8 7.70 -3.54 8.57
CA ILE A 8 8.40 -2.39 7.99
C ILE A 8 9.84 -2.33 8.49
N THR A 9 10.05 -2.40 9.81
CA THR A 9 11.40 -2.33 10.40
C THR A 9 12.28 -3.51 10.04
N LYS A 10 11.69 -4.69 9.78
CA LYS A 10 12.42 -5.88 9.33
C LYS A 10 12.93 -5.74 7.90
N ASN A 11 12.13 -5.14 7.01
CA ASN A 11 12.37 -5.18 5.57
C ASN A 11 12.86 -3.87 4.95
N CYS A 12 12.73 -2.75 5.65
CA CYS A 12 13.17 -1.43 5.21
C CYS A 12 14.22 -0.84 6.15
N VAL A 13 15.05 0.07 5.62
CA VAL A 13 15.91 0.92 6.45
C VAL A 13 15.06 2.00 7.08
N VAL A 14 15.04 2.05 8.42
CA VAL A 14 14.20 2.99 9.17
C VAL A 14 15.08 3.90 10.03
N SER A 15 15.29 5.13 9.56
CA SER A 15 16.01 6.17 10.34
C SER A 15 15.22 6.58 11.59
N LYS A 16 15.87 7.28 12.53
CA LYS A 16 15.20 7.82 13.74
C LYS A 16 13.96 8.66 13.39
N ARG A 17 14.07 9.49 12.34
CA ARG A 17 12.95 10.33 11.86
C ARG A 17 11.83 9.49 11.26
N ALA A 18 12.17 8.48 10.46
CA ALA A 18 11.19 7.55 9.89
C ALA A 18 10.47 6.75 10.99
N ALA A 19 11.20 6.27 11.99
CA ALA A 19 10.64 5.56 13.14
C ALA A 19 9.64 6.42 13.92
N ALA A 20 10.00 7.68 14.22
CA ALA A 20 9.09 8.62 14.88
C ALA A 20 7.83 8.87 14.04
N PHE A 21 7.97 9.03 12.73
CA PHE A 21 6.83 9.20 11.82
C PHE A 21 5.93 7.97 11.78
N ILE A 22 6.50 6.77 11.59
CA ILE A 22 5.77 5.49 11.57
C ILE A 22 5.04 5.27 12.91
N LYS A 23 5.68 5.59 14.04
CA LYS A 23 5.07 5.48 15.37
C LYS A 23 3.82 6.37 15.48
N ASN A 24 3.96 7.65 15.10
CA ASN A 24 2.97 8.69 15.40
C ASN A 24 1.92 8.92 14.32
N LYS A 25 2.19 8.52 13.06
CA LYS A 25 1.35 8.86 11.90
C LYS A 25 0.76 7.63 11.19
N LEU A 26 1.24 6.42 11.49
CA LEU A 26 0.64 5.18 11.00
C LEU A 26 -0.09 4.44 12.13
N PRO A 27 -1.28 3.86 11.88
CA PRO A 27 -2.03 3.87 10.61
C PRO A 27 -2.58 5.25 10.22
N GLY A 28 -2.60 5.56 8.92
CA GLY A 28 -3.02 6.88 8.43
C GLY A 28 -2.99 7.05 6.91
N PRO A 29 -3.32 8.24 6.40
CA PRO A 29 -3.43 8.54 4.96
C PRO A 29 -2.06 8.81 4.31
N TYR A 30 -1.05 8.01 4.66
CA TYR A 30 0.33 8.21 4.21
C TYR A 30 0.86 7.00 3.44
N THR A 31 1.71 7.30 2.46
CA THR A 31 2.62 6.33 1.85
C THR A 31 4.03 6.73 2.24
N VAL A 32 4.73 5.88 2.98
CA VAL A 32 6.10 6.13 3.44
C VAL A 32 7.05 5.46 2.46
N ILE A 33 7.92 6.23 1.82
CA ILE A 33 8.95 5.73 0.91
C ILE A 33 10.24 5.51 1.71
N LEU A 34 10.71 4.27 1.75
CA LEU A 34 11.86 3.86 2.56
C LEU A 34 12.86 3.08 1.69
N PRO A 35 14.18 3.20 1.94
CA PRO A 35 15.15 2.30 1.34
C PRO A 35 14.88 0.85 1.72
N LEU A 36 15.05 -0.05 0.76
CA LEU A 36 14.89 -1.49 0.98
C LEU A 36 16.10 -2.05 1.71
N LYS A 37 15.83 -2.80 2.77
CA LYS A 37 16.84 -3.59 3.49
C LYS A 37 16.82 -5.05 3.03
N ASN A 38 15.62 -5.61 2.85
CA ASN A 38 15.42 -6.98 2.38
C ASN A 38 14.78 -6.97 0.98
N LYS A 39 15.57 -7.17 -0.06
CA LYS A 39 15.09 -7.20 -1.47
C LYS A 39 14.17 -8.38 -1.78
N ARG A 40 14.11 -9.40 -0.91
CA ARG A 40 13.25 -10.58 -1.06
C ARG A 40 11.89 -10.45 -0.37
N CYS A 41 11.60 -9.30 0.27
CA CYS A 41 10.34 -9.10 0.98
C CYS A 41 9.13 -8.90 0.06
N VAL A 42 9.38 -8.57 -1.21
CA VAL A 42 8.42 -8.39 -2.31
C VAL A 42 9.06 -8.90 -3.61
N ALA A 43 8.25 -9.20 -4.62
CA ALA A 43 8.78 -9.57 -5.93
C ALA A 43 9.54 -8.41 -6.60
N PRO A 44 10.56 -8.66 -7.43
CA PRO A 44 11.30 -7.60 -8.13
C PRO A 44 10.44 -6.66 -8.98
N SER A 45 9.34 -7.18 -9.54
CA SER A 45 8.37 -6.39 -10.31
C SER A 45 7.66 -5.31 -9.50
N VAL A 46 7.60 -5.45 -8.17
CA VAL A 46 6.96 -4.49 -7.27
C VAL A 46 7.79 -3.23 -7.13
N THR A 47 9.12 -3.37 -7.13
CA THR A 47 10.06 -2.26 -6.98
C THR A 47 10.49 -1.71 -8.33
N ASN A 48 10.34 -2.50 -9.41
CA ASN A 48 10.74 -2.16 -10.77
C ASN A 48 12.20 -1.65 -10.84
N GLY A 49 13.11 -2.35 -10.14
CA GLY A 49 14.53 -2.00 -10.08
C GLY A 49 14.89 -0.87 -9.12
N LEU A 50 13.91 -0.25 -8.44
CA LEU A 50 14.19 0.77 -7.43
C LEU A 50 14.70 0.16 -6.12
N GLU A 51 15.62 0.88 -5.48
CA GLU A 51 16.17 0.55 -4.15
C GLU A 51 15.27 1.02 -2.99
N THR A 52 14.05 1.47 -3.30
CA THR A 52 13.08 1.97 -2.31
C THR A 52 11.73 1.28 -2.45
N LEU A 53 10.96 1.28 -1.37
CA LEU A 53 9.62 0.71 -1.31
C LEU A 53 8.63 1.73 -0.74
N GLY A 54 7.48 1.87 -1.42
CA GLY A 54 6.35 2.63 -0.91
C GLY A 54 5.47 1.79 0.01
N VAL A 55 5.49 2.09 1.30
CA VAL A 55 4.78 1.35 2.34
C VAL A 55 3.55 2.11 2.82
N ARG A 56 2.40 1.43 2.83
CA ARG A 56 1.12 1.95 3.34
C ARG A 56 0.62 1.16 4.53
N MET A 57 0.00 1.84 5.48
CA MET A 57 -0.76 1.27 6.58
C MET A 57 -1.99 2.15 6.81
N PRO A 58 -3.06 1.95 6.02
CA PRO A 58 -4.24 2.81 6.09
C PRO A 58 -4.98 2.61 7.42
N LYS A 59 -5.58 3.67 7.96
CA LYS A 59 -6.53 3.58 9.08
C LYS A 59 -7.88 3.10 8.54
N HIS A 60 -7.95 1.80 8.21
CA HIS A 60 -9.10 1.16 7.55
C HIS A 60 -9.17 -0.31 8.00
N TRP A 61 -10.38 -0.90 8.11
CA TRP A 61 -10.55 -2.27 8.60
C TRP A 61 -9.79 -3.31 7.76
N PHE A 62 -9.65 -3.06 6.46
CA PHE A 62 -8.92 -3.93 5.55
C PHE A 62 -7.44 -4.10 5.95
N ALA A 63 -6.86 -3.18 6.72
CA ALA A 63 -5.52 -3.35 7.26
C ALA A 63 -5.42 -4.56 8.22
N SER A 64 -6.50 -4.90 8.94
CA SER A 64 -6.55 -6.08 9.81
C SER A 64 -6.49 -7.37 9.01
N VAL A 65 -7.14 -7.42 7.84
CA VAL A 65 -7.06 -8.58 6.91
C VAL A 65 -5.62 -8.81 6.47
N VAL A 66 -4.91 -7.74 6.10
CA VAL A 66 -3.50 -7.83 5.72
C VAL A 66 -2.62 -8.25 6.91
N ALA A 67 -2.95 -7.78 8.12
CA ALA A 67 -2.24 -8.16 9.33
C ALA A 67 -2.40 -9.66 9.63
N GLU A 68 -3.62 -10.18 9.51
CA GLU A 68 -3.95 -11.60 9.70
C GLU A 68 -3.27 -12.50 8.66
N ALA A 69 -3.21 -12.05 7.40
CA ALA A 69 -2.50 -12.77 6.35
C ALA A 69 -0.97 -12.85 6.58
N GLY A 70 -0.40 -11.99 7.43
CA GLY A 70 1.02 -11.98 7.79
C GLY A 70 1.99 -11.55 6.67
N VAL A 71 1.49 -11.31 5.46
CA VAL A 71 2.26 -10.93 4.27
C VAL A 71 1.77 -9.58 3.72
N PRO A 72 2.65 -8.78 3.07
CA PRO A 72 2.23 -7.51 2.51
C PRO A 72 1.33 -7.72 1.29
N PHE A 73 0.27 -6.93 1.19
CA PHE A 73 -0.57 -6.92 -0.01
C PHE A 73 -0.07 -5.82 -0.93
N VAL A 74 0.36 -6.17 -2.15
CA VAL A 74 0.77 -5.17 -3.15
C VAL A 74 -0.49 -4.54 -3.72
N THR A 75 -0.54 -3.20 -3.72
CA THR A 75 -1.73 -2.45 -4.14
C THR A 75 -1.34 -1.37 -5.14
N THR A 76 -2.03 -1.34 -6.27
CA THR A 76 -2.00 -0.22 -7.22
C THR A 76 -3.34 0.54 -7.14
N SER A 77 -3.41 1.74 -7.70
CA SER A 77 -4.73 2.33 -7.99
C SER A 77 -5.41 1.47 -9.05
N VAL A 78 -6.67 1.11 -8.86
CA VAL A 78 -7.45 0.33 -9.85
C VAL A 78 -7.80 1.24 -11.03
N ASN A 79 -6.82 1.45 -11.91
CA ASN A 79 -6.94 2.21 -13.13
C ASN A 79 -6.17 1.42 -14.19
N LEU A 80 -6.70 1.29 -15.41
CA LEU A 80 -5.83 1.11 -16.57
C LEU A 80 -4.87 2.30 -16.63
N SER A 81 -3.60 2.06 -16.94
CA SER A 81 -2.54 3.08 -16.98
C SER A 81 -3.03 4.40 -17.60
N GLY A 82 -3.00 5.50 -16.84
CA GLY A 82 -3.41 6.85 -17.28
C GLY A 82 -4.89 7.22 -17.05
N GLY A 83 -5.74 6.29 -16.62
CA GLY A 83 -7.17 6.54 -16.35
C GLY A 83 -7.45 7.24 -15.01
N LYS A 84 -8.66 7.81 -14.87
CA LYS A 84 -9.15 8.34 -13.58
C LYS A 84 -9.28 7.19 -12.56
N PRO A 85 -8.99 7.44 -11.27
CA PRO A 85 -9.17 6.44 -10.24
C PRO A 85 -10.63 6.03 -10.12
N MET A 86 -10.86 4.72 -10.17
CA MET A 86 -12.17 4.12 -9.98
C MET A 86 -12.68 4.45 -8.58
N THR A 87 -13.83 5.12 -8.49
CA THR A 87 -14.45 5.50 -7.21
C THR A 87 -15.73 4.72 -6.92
N SER A 88 -16.30 4.04 -7.92
CA SER A 88 -17.45 3.16 -7.79
C SER A 88 -17.31 1.93 -8.69
N LEU A 89 -18.02 0.84 -8.36
CA LEU A 89 -18.08 -0.33 -9.26
C LEU A 89 -18.76 -0.03 -10.59
N LYS A 90 -19.60 1.01 -10.67
CA LYS A 90 -20.24 1.40 -11.93
C LYS A 90 -19.23 2.01 -12.91
N ASP A 91 -18.18 2.62 -12.37
CA ASP A 91 -17.07 3.16 -13.15
C ASP A 91 -15.99 2.10 -13.41
N ALA A 92 -16.18 0.88 -12.89
CA ALA A 92 -15.25 -0.20 -13.08
C ALA A 92 -15.42 -0.80 -14.47
N GLU A 93 -14.31 -0.93 -15.19
CA GLU A 93 -14.31 -1.73 -16.39
C GLU A 93 -14.67 -3.16 -16.04
N ARG A 94 -15.73 -3.68 -16.67
CA ARG A 94 -16.28 -5.01 -16.42
C ARG A 94 -15.22 -6.12 -16.47
N LYS A 95 -14.24 -5.99 -17.37
CA LYS A 95 -13.11 -6.93 -17.49
C LYS A 95 -12.26 -7.03 -16.24
N VAL A 96 -12.08 -5.93 -15.48
CA VAL A 96 -11.31 -5.95 -14.22
C VAL A 96 -12.06 -6.73 -13.15
N ILE A 97 -13.39 -6.59 -13.10
CA ILE A 97 -14.25 -7.34 -12.17
C ILE A 97 -14.24 -8.82 -12.54
N GLU A 98 -14.42 -9.15 -13.82
CA GLU A 98 -14.49 -10.54 -14.31
C GLU A 98 -13.15 -11.28 -14.17
N ALA A 99 -12.02 -10.57 -14.22
CA ALA A 99 -10.69 -11.16 -14.04
C ALA A 99 -10.26 -11.27 -12.57
N ALA A 100 -11.01 -10.70 -11.63
CA ALA A 100 -10.67 -10.74 -10.21
C ALA A 100 -11.26 -12.00 -9.55
N ASP A 101 -10.43 -12.75 -8.82
CA ASP A 101 -10.92 -13.88 -8.03
C ASP A 101 -11.89 -13.44 -6.92
N ILE A 102 -11.62 -12.28 -6.32
CA ILE A 102 -12.39 -11.72 -5.21
C ILE A 102 -12.53 -10.21 -5.40
N VAL A 103 -13.76 -9.71 -5.25
CA VAL A 103 -14.07 -8.28 -5.23
C VAL A 103 -14.61 -7.88 -3.87
N VAL A 104 -13.90 -6.95 -3.21
CA VAL A 104 -14.34 -6.34 -1.95
C VAL A 104 -14.87 -4.95 -2.25
N TYR A 105 -16.19 -4.77 -2.14
CA TYR A 105 -16.84 -3.49 -2.40
C TYR A 105 -17.47 -2.90 -1.16
N GLU A 106 -17.21 -1.60 -0.95
CA GLU A 106 -17.64 -0.86 0.24
C GLU A 106 -18.33 0.46 -0.14
N GLY A 107 -19.00 0.48 -1.29
CA GLY A 107 -19.64 1.68 -1.81
C GLY A 107 -18.67 2.69 -2.43
N ILE A 108 -19.22 3.87 -2.73
CA ILE A 108 -18.51 4.93 -3.44
C ILE A 108 -17.44 5.57 -2.54
N LYS A 109 -16.20 5.66 -3.03
CA LYS A 109 -15.10 6.29 -2.30
C LYS A 109 -14.93 7.75 -2.70
N ARG A 110 -15.11 8.67 -1.76
CA ARG A 110 -14.93 10.13 -1.94
C ARG A 110 -13.62 10.66 -1.34
N GLY A 111 -12.65 9.78 -1.11
CA GLY A 111 -11.40 10.10 -0.41
C GLY A 111 -10.32 10.71 -1.32
N LYS A 112 -9.38 11.44 -0.73
CA LYS A 112 -8.16 11.90 -1.41
C LYS A 112 -7.07 10.80 -1.37
N PRO A 113 -6.20 10.71 -2.40
CA PRO A 113 -5.04 9.84 -2.35
C PRO A 113 -4.14 10.12 -1.14
N SER A 114 -3.40 9.09 -0.70
CA SER A 114 -2.46 9.24 0.41
C SER A 114 -1.34 10.23 0.10
N LYS A 115 -0.88 10.97 1.10
CA LYS A 115 0.31 11.82 0.99
C LYS A 115 1.59 10.96 1.00
N LYS A 116 2.47 11.15 0.01
CA LYS A 116 3.78 10.49 -0.05
C LYS A 116 4.79 11.22 0.84
N ILE A 117 5.53 10.47 1.65
CA ILE A 117 6.57 10.98 2.56
C ILE A 117 7.84 10.20 2.30
N PHE A 118 8.93 10.89 1.97
CA PHE A 118 10.21 10.29 1.58
C PHE A 118 11.19 10.33 2.75
N PHE A 119 11.91 9.23 2.96
CA PHE A 119 12.94 9.08 4.00
C PHE A 119 14.23 8.43 3.47
N CYS A 120 14.39 8.39 2.14
CA CYS A 120 15.61 8.04 1.43
C CYS A 120 16.52 9.26 1.27
#